data_AF-A0A842SMQ0-F1
#
_entry.id   AF-A0A842SMQ0-F1
#
_cell.length_a   1.000
_cell.length_b   1.000
_cell.length_c   1.000
_cell.angle_alpha   90.00
_cell.angle_beta   90.00
_cell.angle_gamma   90.00
#
_symmetry.space_group_name_H-M   'P 1'
#
loop_
_entity.id
_entity.type
_entity.pdbx_description
1 polymer ?
#
loop_
_entity_poly.entity_id
_entity_poly.type
_entity_poly.pdbx_seq_one_letter_code
_entity_poly.pdbx_strand_id
1 'polypeptide(L)'
;MKNPPDTVRTRSNLKKVILTGTLFIIILFITKQNPVNAYRYIDSSRIIDIENPIGSTVIKEGEIPPGEYMAYKYKLAKDHKYHIYLNGEWT
;
A
#
# COMPACT_ATOMS: atom_id res chain seq x y z
N MET A 1 2.01 11.98 -56.99
CA MET A 1 1.28 11.58 -55.78
C MET A 1 0.44 12.76 -55.31
N LYS A 2 -0.89 12.63 -55.24
CA LYS A 2 -1.79 13.71 -54.84
C LYS A 2 -1.85 13.73 -53.31
N ASN A 3 -1.44 14.83 -52.68
CA ASN A 3 -1.51 14.97 -51.23
C ASN A 3 -2.96 14.79 -50.76
N PRO A 4 -3.22 14.02 -49.68
CA PRO A 4 -4.57 13.83 -49.19
C PRO A 4 -5.15 15.18 -48.75
N PRO A 5 -6.46 15.42 -49.00
CA PRO A 5 -7.10 16.69 -48.69
C PRO A 5 -7.02 17.01 -47.20
N ASP A 6 -6.85 18.29 -46.86
CA ASP A 6 -6.56 18.75 -45.49
C ASP A 6 -7.59 18.26 -44.45
N THR A 7 -8.84 18.04 -44.86
CA THR A 7 -9.90 17.43 -44.04
C THR A 7 -9.57 16.02 -43.56
N VAL A 8 -8.90 15.19 -44.38
CA VAL A 8 -8.48 13.82 -44.02
C VAL A 8 -7.30 13.87 -43.04
N ARG A 9 -6.38 14.81 -43.24
CA ARG A 9 -5.21 15.01 -42.36
C ARG A 9 -5.62 15.50 -40.97
N THR A 10 -6.54 16.46 -40.89
CA THR A 10 -7.08 17.00 -39.64
C THR A 10 -7.86 15.94 -38.85
N ARG A 11 -8.65 15.11 -39.52
CA ARG A 11 -9.41 14.01 -38.88
C ARG A 11 -8.50 12.90 -38.35
N SER A 12 -7.38 12.62 -39.01
CA SER A 12 -6.36 11.67 -38.57
C SER A 12 -5.62 12.16 -37.32
N ASN A 13 -5.22 13.44 -37.30
CA ASN A 13 -4.55 14.04 -36.15
C ASN A 13 -5.47 14.14 -34.92
N LEU A 14 -6.76 14.46 -35.13
CA LEU A 14 -7.75 14.48 -34.05
C LEU A 14 -7.90 13.10 -33.38
N LYS A 15 -7.94 12.02 -34.16
CA LYS A 15 -8.00 10.65 -33.63
C LYS A 15 -6.77 10.30 -32.79
N LYS A 16 -5.57 10.73 -33.20
CA LYS A 16 -4.33 10.51 -32.45
C LYS A 16 -4.34 11.25 -31.12
N VAL A 17 -4.75 12.52 -31.11
CA VAL A 17 -4.84 13.34 -29.89
C VAL A 17 -5.82 12.73 -28.89
N ILE A 18 -6.99 12.31 -29.35
CA ILE A 18 -7.99 11.65 -28.51
C ILE A 18 -7.39 10.37 -27.90
N LEU A 19 -6.76 9.52 -28.72
CA LEU A 19 -6.18 8.26 -28.27
C LEU A 19 -5.06 8.46 -27.23
N THR A 20 -4.17 9.42 -27.45
CA THR A 20 -3.10 9.75 -26.47
C THR A 20 -3.67 10.34 -25.18
N GLY A 21 -4.75 11.14 -25.28
CA GLY A 21 -5.43 11.70 -24.11
C GLY A 21 -6.10 10.63 -23.26
N THR A 22 -6.80 9.67 -23.86
CA THR A 22 -7.40 8.55 -23.12
C THR A 22 -6.34 7.66 -22.47
N LEU A 23 -5.24 7.37 -23.17
CA LEU A 23 -4.15 6.57 -22.61
C LEU A 23 -3.53 7.24 -21.37
N PHE A 24 -3.32 8.57 -21.43
CA PHE A 24 -2.79 9.34 -20.31
C PHE A 24 -3.73 9.33 -19.09
N ILE A 25 -5.04 9.45 -19.31
CA ILE A 25 -6.05 9.39 -18.24
C ILE A 25 -6.09 8.01 -17.58
N ILE A 26 -6.00 6.93 -18.37
CA ILE A 26 -5.96 5.55 -17.86
C ILE A 26 -4.73 5.34 -16.98
N ILE A 27 -3.55 5.80 -17.41
CA ILE A 27 -2.31 5.71 -16.63
C ILE A 27 -2.43 6.48 -15.30
N LEU A 28 -3.01 7.69 -15.33
CA LEU A 28 -3.27 8.47 -14.11
C LEU A 28 -4.24 7.78 -13.15
N PHE A 29 -5.25 7.07 -13.67
CA PHE A 29 -6.18 6.30 -12.85
C PHE A 29 -5.51 5.08 -12.21
N ILE A 30 -4.72 4.32 -12.98
CA ILE A 30 -3.99 3.13 -12.49
C ILE A 30 -2.97 3.55 -11.40
N THR A 31 -2.27 4.66 -11.60
CA THR A 31 -1.26 5.16 -10.65
C THR A 31 -1.87 5.81 -9.41
N LYS A 32 -3.04 6.46 -9.50
CA LYS A 32 -3.76 6.96 -8.31
C LYS A 32 -4.41 5.86 -7.47
N GLN A 33 -4.82 4.74 -8.10
CA GLN A 33 -5.50 3.66 -7.38
C GLN A 33 -4.57 2.70 -6.64
N ASN A 34 -3.27 2.77 -6.89
CA ASN A 34 -2.29 2.02 -6.13
C ASN A 34 -1.52 2.99 -5.22
N PRO A 35 -2.02 3.31 -4.01
CA PRO A 35 -1.06 3.59 -2.96
C PRO A 35 -0.13 2.36 -2.95
N VAL A 36 1.16 2.57 -3.16
CA VAL A 36 2.17 1.55 -2.94
C VAL A 36 2.12 1.26 -1.46
N ASN A 37 1.15 0.45 -1.05
CA ASN A 37 1.07 -0.13 0.25
C ASN A 37 2.22 -1.13 0.21
N ALA A 38 3.37 -0.70 0.70
CA ALA A 38 4.47 -1.57 1.05
C ALA A 38 3.98 -2.46 2.19
N TYR A 39 3.12 -3.43 1.86
CA TYR A 39 2.84 -4.54 2.72
C TYR A 39 4.14 -5.33 2.77
N ARG A 40 4.92 -5.10 3.83
CA ARG A 40 5.98 -6.03 4.18
C ARG A 40 5.29 -7.39 4.31
N TYR A 41 5.68 -8.35 3.46
CA TYR A 41 5.26 -9.73 3.63
C TYR A 41 5.78 -10.18 5.00
N ILE A 42 4.90 -10.14 5.99
CA ILE A 42 5.13 -10.74 7.29
C ILE A 42 4.80 -12.22 7.08
N ASP A 43 5.80 -13.07 7.26
CA ASP A 43 5.60 -14.51 7.29
C ASP A 43 4.53 -14.83 8.34
N SER A 44 3.41 -15.44 7.91
CA SER A 44 2.28 -15.73 8.79
C SER A 44 2.64 -16.69 9.92
N SER A 45 3.71 -17.48 9.78
CA SER A 45 4.22 -18.34 10.85
C SER A 45 4.77 -17.57 12.05
N ARG A 46 5.01 -16.26 11.90
CA ARG A 46 5.59 -15.37 12.92
C ARG A 46 4.59 -14.31 13.42
N ILE A 47 3.32 -14.50 13.10
CA ILE A 47 2.23 -13.69 13.64
C ILE A 47 1.69 -14.39 14.88
N ILE A 48 1.78 -13.72 16.02
CA ILE A 48 1.14 -14.15 17.25
C ILE A 48 -0.19 -13.43 17.38
N ASP A 49 -1.29 -14.17 17.28
CA ASP A 49 -2.63 -13.66 17.58
C ASP A 49 -2.81 -13.58 19.11
N ILE A 50 -3.06 -12.36 19.60
CA ILE A 50 -3.34 -12.09 21.01
C ILE A 50 -4.84 -11.86 21.15
N GLU A 51 -5.49 -12.83 21.77
CA GLU A 51 -6.91 -12.75 22.08
C GLU A 51 -7.14 -11.85 23.30
N ASN A 52 -7.90 -10.78 23.06
CA ASN A 52 -8.60 -10.00 24.09
C ASN A 52 -7.70 -9.53 25.25
N PRO A 53 -6.83 -8.53 25.04
CA PRO A 53 -5.96 -8.04 26.09
C PRO A 53 -6.80 -7.41 27.21
N ILE A 54 -6.94 -8.11 28.35
CA ILE A 54 -7.59 -7.60 29.57
C ILE A 54 -6.69 -6.57 30.30
N GLY A 55 -5.53 -6.21 29.71
CA GLY A 55 -4.60 -5.24 30.26
C GLY A 55 -3.42 -4.96 29.33
N SER A 56 -2.34 -4.39 29.88
CA SER A 56 -1.11 -4.13 29.15
C SER A 56 -0.42 -5.45 28.77
N THR A 57 -0.28 -5.71 27.46
CA THR A 57 0.60 -6.77 26.99
C THR A 57 2.04 -6.25 26.97
N VAL A 58 2.94 -6.98 27.62
CA VAL A 58 4.38 -6.69 27.63
C VAL A 58 5.07 -7.68 26.71
N ILE A 59 5.73 -7.17 25.67
CA ILE A 59 6.59 -7.95 24.78
C ILE A 59 8.01 -7.75 25.29
N LYS A 60 8.72 -8.85 25.60
CA LYS A 60 10.11 -8.76 26.04
C LYS A 60 11.03 -8.87 24.83
N GLU A 61 12.06 -8.03 24.77
CA GLU A 61 13.04 -8.06 23.67
C GLU A 61 13.70 -9.45 23.52
N GLY A 62 13.99 -10.13 24.64
CA GLY A 62 14.56 -11.47 24.63
C GLY A 62 13.66 -12.57 24.04
N GLU A 63 12.39 -12.28 23.74
CA GLU A 63 11.50 -13.20 23.02
C GLU A 63 11.72 -13.12 21.50
N ILE A 64 12.34 -12.03 21.00
CA ILE A 64 12.64 -11.83 19.58
C ILE A 64 14.06 -12.33 19.33
N PRO A 65 14.25 -13.37 18.49
CA PRO A 65 15.60 -13.85 18.16
C PRO A 65 16.44 -12.74 17.49
N PRO A 66 17.76 -12.67 17.73
CA PRO A 66 18.61 -11.65 17.13
C PRO A 66 18.55 -11.67 15.59
N GLY A 67 18.37 -10.49 14.99
CA GLY A 67 18.27 -10.34 13.53
C GLY A 67 16.90 -10.76 12.94
N GLU A 68 15.99 -11.25 13.78
CA GLU A 68 14.65 -11.65 13.37
C GLU A 68 13.60 -10.59 13.72
N TYR A 69 12.39 -10.79 13.20
CA TYR A 69 11.22 -9.98 13.53
C TYR A 69 10.08 -10.86 14.00
N MET A 70 9.25 -10.30 14.88
CA MET A 70 7.98 -10.88 15.32
C MET A 70 6.86 -9.89 15.10
N ALA A 71 5.68 -10.41 14.76
CA ALA A 71 4.49 -9.60 14.56
C ALA A 71 3.41 -10.04 15.56
N TYR A 72 2.76 -9.06 16.19
CA TYR A 72 1.70 -9.31 17.15
C TYR A 72 0.40 -8.73 16.61
N LYS A 73 -0.65 -9.55 16.57
CA LYS A 73 -1.96 -9.17 16.07
C LYS A 73 -2.97 -9.18 17.21
N TYR A 74 -3.53 -8.02 17.49
CA TYR A 74 -4.49 -7.84 18.57
C TYR A 74 -5.90 -7.72 18.02
N LYS A 75 -6.84 -8.44 18.63
CA LYS A 75 -8.27 -8.21 18.40
C LYS A 75 -8.74 -7.05 19.27
N LEU A 76 -8.81 -5.86 18.67
CA LEU A 76 -9.25 -4.64 19.35
C LEU A 76 -10.79 -4.58 19.41
N ALA A 77 -11.32 -4.15 20.55
CA ALA A 77 -12.73 -3.87 20.73
C ALA A 77 -13.09 -2.53 20.09
N LYS A 78 -14.33 -2.44 19.59
CA LYS A 78 -14.89 -1.19 19.07
C LYS A 78 -15.01 -0.16 20.21
N ASP A 79 -14.90 1.12 19.87
CA ASP A 79 -15.12 2.27 20.76
C ASP A 79 -14.16 2.36 21.97
N HIS A 80 -12.96 1.78 21.85
CA HIS A 80 -11.88 1.87 22.83
C HIS A 80 -10.67 2.63 22.28
N LYS A 81 -9.90 3.25 23.17
CA LYS A 81 -8.60 3.87 22.85
C LYS A 81 -7.49 2.96 23.33
N TYR A 82 -6.50 2.75 22.47
CA TYR A 82 -5.34 1.92 22.75
C TYR A 82 -4.08 2.77 22.72
N HIS A 83 -3.15 2.47 23.62
CA HIS A 83 -1.85 3.14 23.69
C HIS A 83 -0.76 2.09 23.54
N ILE A 84 0.22 2.39 22.68
CA ILE A 84 1.40 1.53 22.48
C ILE A 84 2.59 2.29 23.05
N TYR A 85 3.31 1.64 23.96
CA TYR A 85 4.55 2.16 24.53
C TYR A 85 5.70 1.27 24.06
N LEU A 86 6.68 1.88 23.41
CA LEU A 86 7.92 1.21 23.02
C LEU A 86 8.98 1.65 24.01
N ASN A 87 9.41 0.73 24.86
CA ASN A 87 10.43 0.97 25.88
C ASN A 87 11.64 0.11 25.55
N GLY A 88 12.82 0.73 25.50
CA GLY A 88 14.09 0.08 25.20
C GLY A 88 15.23 1.09 25.21
N GLU A 89 16.46 0.63 25.41
CA GLU A 89 17.66 1.44 25.22
C GLU A 89 17.99 1.41 23.73
N TRP A 90 17.77 2.52 23.03
CA TRP A 90 18.09 2.66 21.62
C TRP A 90 19.46 3.33 21.51
N THR A 91 20.51 2.55 21.30
CA THR A 91 21.88 3.04 21.00
C THR A 91 22.17 3.07 19.51
#